data_AF-A0A7C5YZP2-F1
#
_entry.id   AF-A0A7C5YZP2-F1
#
_cell.length_a   1.000
_cell.length_b   1.000
_cell.length_c   1.000
_cell.angle_alpha   90.00
_cell.angle_beta   90.00
_cell.angle_gamma   90.00
#
_symmetry.space_group_name_H-M   'P 1'
#
loop_
_entity.id
_entity.type
_entity.pdbx_description
1 polymer ?
#
loop_
_entity_poly.entity_id
_entity_poly.type
_entity_poly.pdbx_seq_one_letter_code
_entity_poly.pdbx_strand_id
1 'polypeptide(L)'
;MGSFGENLRREREMRGVTLEEISAATKISVRFLKSIEDEEFSRLPGGIFNRSFVRAYARYLGLDEDPLLAEYQQAAKDKGEVDLSQFSPPRANTWPEPRSHNA
;
A
#
# COMPACT_ATOMS: atom_id res chain seq x y z
N MET A 1 21.32 -2.07 -4.72
CA MET A 1 20.13 -2.64 -4.05
C MET A 1 18.93 -2.19 -4.83
N GLY A 2 17.98 -3.08 -5.15
CA GLY A 2 16.77 -2.71 -5.88
C GLY A 2 15.82 -1.89 -5.01
N SER A 3 14.82 -1.27 -5.63
CA SER A 3 13.75 -0.58 -4.91
C SER A 3 12.91 -1.58 -4.09
N PHE A 4 12.05 -1.09 -3.18
CA PHE A 4 11.16 -1.96 -2.38
C PHE A 4 10.35 -2.90 -3.28
N GLY A 5 9.72 -2.35 -4.31
CA GLY A 5 8.89 -3.11 -5.24
C GLY A 5 9.70 -4.15 -6.04
N GLU A 6 10.89 -3.80 -6.50
CA GLU A 6 11.80 -4.72 -7.20
C GLU A 6 12.27 -5.87 -6.31
N ASN A 7 12.60 -5.59 -5.04
CA ASN A 7 13.02 -6.61 -4.10
C ASN A 7 11.86 -7.55 -3.76
N LEU A 8 10.66 -7.02 -3.54
CA LEU A 8 9.46 -7.84 -3.27
C LEU A 8 9.10 -8.74 -4.47
N ARG A 9 9.16 -8.19 -5.69
CA ARG A 9 9.00 -8.97 -6.93
C ARG A 9 10.02 -10.10 -7.00
N ARG A 10 11.29 -9.79 -6.74
CA ARG A 10 12.36 -10.80 -6.77
C ARG A 10 12.10 -11.91 -5.77
N GLU A 11 11.71 -11.58 -4.53
CA GLU A 11 11.36 -12.59 -3.51
C GLU A 11 10.22 -13.49 -3.97
N ARG A 12 9.18 -12.93 -4.57
CA ARG A 12 8.07 -13.71 -5.15
C ARG A 12 8.58 -14.65 -6.25
N GLU A 13 9.34 -14.13 -7.19
CA GLU A 13 9.83 -14.88 -8.36
C GLU A 13 10.82 -15.99 -7.97
N MET A 14 11.71 -15.74 -7.00
CA MET A 14 12.61 -16.76 -6.47
C MET A 14 11.87 -17.93 -5.83
N ARG A 15 10.65 -17.68 -5.31
CA ARG A 15 9.77 -18.70 -4.74
C ARG A 15 8.89 -19.38 -5.78
N GLY A 16 8.97 -18.98 -7.05
CA GLY A 16 8.15 -19.52 -8.14
C GLY A 16 6.67 -19.17 -8.03
N VAL A 17 6.32 -18.14 -7.25
CA VAL A 17 4.93 -17.76 -6.96
C VAL A 17 4.42 -16.77 -8.01
N THR A 18 3.20 -16.95 -8.48
CA THR A 18 2.53 -15.99 -9.39
C THR A 18 1.70 -14.97 -8.62
N LEU A 19 1.40 -13.83 -9.25
CA LEU A 19 0.49 -12.85 -8.65
C LEU A 19 -0.93 -13.41 -8.52
N GLU A 20 -1.34 -14.28 -9.45
CA GLU A 20 -2.63 -14.97 -9.46
C GLU A 20 -2.79 -15.88 -8.25
N GLU A 21 -1.74 -16.60 -7.85
CA GLU A 21 -1.73 -17.45 -6.66
C GLU A 21 -1.91 -16.64 -5.38
N ILE A 22 -1.14 -15.56 -5.22
CA ILE A 22 -1.28 -14.64 -4.08
C ILE A 22 -2.69 -14.05 -4.06
N SER A 23 -3.21 -13.62 -5.21
CA SER A 23 -4.56 -13.08 -5.35
C SER A 23 -5.63 -14.09 -4.93
N ALA A 24 -5.51 -15.35 -5.37
CA ALA A 24 -6.46 -16.41 -5.03
C ALA A 24 -6.51 -16.67 -3.51
N ALA A 25 -5.36 -16.64 -2.84
CA ALA A 25 -5.25 -16.91 -1.41
C ALA A 25 -5.62 -15.71 -0.53
N THR A 26 -5.20 -14.50 -0.89
CA THR A 26 -5.37 -13.29 -0.08
C THR A 26 -6.63 -12.50 -0.40
N LYS A 27 -7.28 -12.79 -1.54
CA LYS A 27 -8.39 -12.02 -2.11
C LYS A 27 -8.03 -10.58 -2.49
N ILE A 28 -6.75 -10.27 -2.58
CA ILE A 28 -6.25 -8.99 -3.10
C ILE A 28 -6.16 -9.11 -4.61
N SER A 29 -6.73 -8.16 -5.35
CA SER A 29 -6.67 -8.21 -6.82
C SER A 29 -5.22 -8.19 -7.32
N VAL A 30 -4.93 -8.95 -8.38
CA VAL A 30 -3.63 -8.93 -9.10
C VAL A 30 -3.20 -7.50 -9.44
N ARG A 31 -4.15 -6.62 -9.78
CA ARG A 31 -3.88 -5.20 -10.05
C ARG A 31 -3.22 -4.51 -8.86
N PHE A 32 -3.71 -4.71 -7.64
CA PHE A 32 -3.12 -4.09 -6.45
C PHE A 32 -1.79 -4.73 -6.07
N LEU A 33 -1.65 -6.04 -6.20
CA LEU A 33 -0.37 -6.73 -5.96
C LEU A 33 0.71 -6.22 -6.91
N LYS A 34 0.36 -6.05 -8.19
CA LYS A 34 1.24 -5.44 -9.19
C LYS A 34 1.59 -3.99 -8.84
N SER A 35 0.63 -3.17 -8.41
CA SER A 35 0.91 -1.80 -7.99
C SER A 35 1.83 -1.72 -6.76
N ILE A 36 1.86 -2.73 -5.89
CA ILE A 36 2.85 -2.81 -4.81
C ILE A 36 4.25 -3.07 -5.37
N GLU A 37 4.39 -4.03 -6.30
CA GLU A 37 5.69 -4.33 -6.94
C GLU A 37 6.20 -3.22 -7.86
N ASP A 38 5.30 -2.46 -8.49
CA ASP A 38 5.64 -1.32 -9.36
C ASP A 38 5.76 0.00 -8.57
N GLU A 39 5.56 -0.03 -7.25
CA GLU A 39 5.50 1.16 -6.36
C GLU A 39 4.52 2.24 -6.83
N GLU A 40 3.47 1.84 -7.54
CA GLU A 40 2.36 2.70 -7.97
C GLU A 40 1.33 2.82 -6.83
N PHE A 41 1.76 3.25 -5.65
CA PHE A 41 0.94 3.22 -4.44
C PHE A 41 -0.33 4.07 -4.54
N SER A 42 -0.31 5.12 -5.38
CA SER A 42 -1.47 5.97 -5.68
C SER A 42 -2.64 5.24 -6.34
N ARG A 43 -2.41 4.02 -6.85
CA ARG A 43 -3.46 3.14 -7.40
C ARG A 43 -4.08 2.21 -6.35
N LEU A 44 -3.53 2.18 -5.14
CA LEU A 44 -4.07 1.39 -4.04
C LEU A 44 -5.25 2.13 -3.38
N PRO A 45 -6.12 1.42 -2.64
CA PRO A 45 -7.27 2.04 -1.97
C PRO A 45 -6.91 3.08 -0.89
N GLY A 46 -5.66 3.08 -0.40
CA GLY A 46 -5.17 4.02 0.60
C GLY A 46 -5.37 3.58 2.05
N GLY A 47 -4.76 4.32 2.97
CA GLY A 47 -4.93 4.18 4.41
C GLY A 47 -4.57 2.80 4.95
N ILE A 48 -5.47 2.22 5.76
CA ILE A 48 -5.23 0.91 6.40
C ILE A 48 -5.13 -0.25 5.39
N PHE A 49 -5.77 -0.11 4.22
CA PHE A 49 -5.81 -1.17 3.21
C PHE A 49 -4.43 -1.45 2.62
N ASN A 50 -3.65 -0.41 2.30
CA ASN A 50 -2.30 -0.58 1.75
C ASN A 50 -1.42 -1.41 2.69
N ARG A 51 -1.42 -1.06 3.98
CA ARG A 51 -0.67 -1.77 5.02
C ARG A 51 -1.16 -3.21 5.17
N SER A 52 -2.46 -3.45 5.09
CA SER A 52 -3.03 -4.79 5.16
C SER A 52 -2.62 -5.65 3.97
N PHE A 53 -2.51 -5.06 2.77
CA PHE A 53 -2.10 -5.78 1.56
C PHE A 53 -0.63 -6.17 1.61
N VAL A 54 0.25 -5.27 2.04
CA VAL A 54 1.68 -5.57 2.24
C VAL A 54 1.87 -6.70 3.24
N ARG A 55 1.18 -6.65 4.39
CA ARG A 55 1.21 -7.73 5.39
C ARG A 55 0.70 -9.07 4.84
N ALA A 56 -0.40 -9.06 4.11
CA ALA A 56 -0.95 -10.28 3.50
C ALA A 56 0.02 -10.88 2.47
N TYR A 57 0.69 -10.03 1.68
CA TYR A 57 1.74 -10.42 0.75
C TYR A 57 2.91 -11.07 1.51
N ALA A 58 3.42 -10.41 2.55
CA ALA A 58 4.51 -10.92 3.38
C ALA A 58 4.18 -12.31 3.94
N ARG A 59 3.00 -12.44 4.57
CA ARG A 59 2.52 -13.72 5.11
C ARG A 59 2.45 -14.81 4.06
N TYR A 60 1.93 -14.50 2.87
CA TYR A 60 1.81 -15.49 1.81
C TYR A 60 3.19 -15.99 1.37
N LEU A 61 4.17 -15.09 1.24
CA LEU A 61 5.54 -15.47 0.94
C LEU A 61 6.32 -16.01 2.15
N GLY A 62 5.77 -16.02 3.37
CA GLY A 62 6.52 -16.39 4.57
C GLY A 62 7.71 -15.44 4.83
N LEU A 63 7.55 -14.16 4.50
CA LEU A 63 8.46 -13.08 4.88
C LEU A 63 8.02 -12.48 6.23
N ASP A 64 8.95 -11.83 6.92
CA ASP A 64 8.62 -11.07 8.12
C ASP A 64 7.77 -9.83 7.75
N GLU A 65 6.65 -9.66 8.44
CA GLU A 65 5.68 -8.60 8.17
C GLU A 65 6.22 -7.23 8.57
N ASP A 66 6.92 -7.13 9.71
CA ASP A 66 7.29 -5.85 10.30
C ASP A 66 8.41 -5.14 9.51
N PRO A 67 9.51 -5.82 9.13
CA PRO A 67 10.52 -5.25 8.24
C PRO A 67 9.94 -4.86 6.89
N LEU A 68 9.13 -5.73 6.26
CA LEU A 68 8.56 -5.42 4.95
C LEU A 68 7.61 -4.22 5.00
N LEU A 69 6.84 -4.10 6.07
CA LEU A 69 5.96 -2.95 6.26
C LEU A 69 6.75 -1.67 6.50
N ALA A 70 7.88 -1.72 7.21
CA ALA A 70 8.76 -0.57 7.40
C ALA A 70 9.38 -0.11 6.08
N GLU A 71 9.84 -1.04 5.24
CA GLU A 71 10.33 -0.75 3.89
C GLU A 71 9.26 -0.11 3.00
N TYR A 72 8.04 -0.67 3.02
CA TYR A 72 6.89 -0.07 2.31
C TYR A 72 6.63 1.37 2.77
N GLN A 73 6.62 1.63 4.07
CA GLN A 73 6.37 2.97 4.61
C GLN A 73 7.45 3.96 4.17
N GLN A 74 8.71 3.52 4.10
CA GLN A 74 9.79 4.35 3.60
C GLN A 74 9.62 4.65 2.11
N ALA A 75 9.34 3.63 1.29
CA ALA A 75 9.10 3.79 -0.14
C ALA A 75 7.89 4.71 -0.43
N ALA A 76 6.80 4.59 0.33
CA ALA A 76 5.61 5.42 0.16
C ALA A 76 5.90 6.90 0.48
N LYS A 77 6.69 7.18 1.53
CA LYS A 77 7.15 8.54 1.86
C LYS A 77 8.01 9.13 0.75
N ASP A 78 8.93 8.34 0.20
CA ASP A 78 9.84 8.80 -0.87
C ASP A 78 9.07 9.13 -2.16
N LYS A 79 7.92 8.49 -2.40
CA LYS A 79 7.02 8.77 -3.53
C LYS A 79 6.06 9.95 -3.27
N GLY A 80 6.13 10.61 -2.11
CA GLY A 80 5.26 11.73 -1.76
C GLY A 80 3.84 11.33 -1.39
N GLU A 81 3.60 10.05 -1.07
CA GLU A 81 2.30 9.59 -0.62
C GLU A 81 2.15 9.85 0.88
N VAL A 82 1.24 10.75 1.23
CA VAL A 82 0.96 11.09 2.63
C VAL A 82 -0.01 10.05 3.17
N ASP A 83 0.32 9.41 4.31
CA ASP A 83 -0.58 8.49 4.99
C ASP A 83 -1.84 9.25 5.47
N LEU A 84 -2.88 9.27 4.64
CA LEU A 84 -4.18 9.87 4.95
C LEU A 84 -4.87 9.17 6.14
N SER A 85 -4.39 8.02 6.61
CA SER A 85 -4.91 7.41 7.85
C SER A 85 -4.37 8.07 9.12
N GLN A 86 -3.34 8.92 9.03
CA GLN A 86 -2.94 9.82 10.12
C GLN A 86 -3.76 11.12 10.13
N PHE A 87 -4.33 11.50 8.99
CA PHE A 87 -5.36 12.52 8.94
C PHE A 87 -6.71 11.88 9.25
N SER A 88 -7.08 11.78 10.53
CA SER A 88 -8.51 11.74 10.86
C SER A 88 -9.08 13.11 10.49
N PRO A 89 -9.91 13.27 9.45
CA PRO A 89 -10.68 14.50 9.33
C PRO A 89 -11.47 14.63 10.63
N PRO A 90 -11.52 15.81 11.27
CA PRO A 90 -12.42 15.99 12.39
C PRO A 90 -13.82 15.59 11.90
N ARG A 91 -14.54 14.80 12.72
CA ARG A 91 -15.88 14.26 12.42
C ARG A 91 -16.64 15.27 11.56
N ALA A 92 -17.20 14.82 10.45
CA ALA A 92 -17.75 15.59 9.31
C ALA A 92 -18.78 16.72 9.62
N ASN A 93 -18.93 17.13 10.88
CA ASN A 93 -19.81 18.17 11.38
C ASN A 93 -19.06 19.43 11.88
N THR A 94 -17.73 19.49 11.80
CA THR A 94 -16.97 20.66 12.30
C THR A 94 -16.27 21.46 11.21
N TRP A 95 -16.48 21.15 9.93
CA TRP A 95 -15.94 21.99 8.85
C TRP A 95 -16.84 23.22 8.69
N PRO A 96 -16.36 24.44 8.99
CA PRO A 96 -17.14 25.63 8.67
C PRO A 96 -17.23 25.72 7.15
N GLU A 97 -18.45 25.78 6.61
CA GLU A 97 -18.64 26.06 5.19
C GLU A 97 -17.83 27.31 4.82
N PRO A 98 -17.02 27.27 3.75
CA PRO A 98 -16.31 28.46 3.30
C PRO A 98 -17.36 29.53 3.05
N ARG A 99 -17.31 30.61 3.84
CA ARG A 99 -18.19 31.76 3.67
C ARG A 99 -18.08 32.19 2.21
N SER A 100 -19.17 31.97 1.46
CA SER A 100 -19.38 32.56 0.16
C SER A 100 -19.30 34.08 0.31
N HIS A 101 -18.12 34.66 0.08
CA HIS A 101 -18.02 36.07 -0.21
C HIS A 101 -18.55 36.24 -1.62
N ASN A 102 -19.84 36.55 -1.69
CA ASN A 102 -20.45 37.11 -2.87
C ASN A 102 -20.20 38.62 -2.81
N ALA A 103 -19.33 39.12 -3.68
CA ALA A 103 -19.16 40.53 -3.99
C ALA A 103 -18.92 40.65 -5.50
#